data_AF-A0A1T5DL56-F1
#
_entry.id   AF-A0A1T5DL56-F1
#
_cell.length_a   1.000
_cell.length_b   1.000
_cell.length_c   1.000
_cell.angle_alpha   90.00
_cell.angle_beta   90.00
_cell.angle_gamma   90.00
#
_symmetry.space_group_name_H-M   'P 1'
#
loop_
_entity.id
_entity.type
_entity.pdbx_description
1 polymer ?
#
loop_
_entity_poly.entity_id
_entity_poly.type
_entity_poly.pdbx_seq_one_letter_code
_entity_poly.pdbx_strand_id
1 'polypeptide(L)'
;MDDKQFEKRIELLKKSYDRMEPQLDPKTVFAQIEAEDAAQQSQETVTTQKPPSRWQKPAVWIACIASVLLVGVLVSSYVINPLTFVQTAEQEQAKEQEKVYEEWLSNFTKEYKEKREQMRKELDIPEKEFSEISLVQTTDNEVDSLPKRKELFQDVQNRNDNFLNSLAKNTLDNLQTPREQIQLIETYGNLMSFEESYFFYSGYSYSAEEIANYYSNKLVQYEKVLSQKPKSLPADLNKLIATAKEQYLELQYNGQSYSFRPNPVFGKDAPEYIERLHPNVLGYFKYLATGSLLVGGDLLYSIEDSATVLRLYEKTLVADKSTETDNFNVLKGEFENTWLAIFKGTETNPIRTKTGQYKPEYIDLLTIIANGGYGEAMRKTAQSILDEIKVTGQSKTLEQLTTYDIWMGILYLREDTFMQTDDGTTSMEINEGWIEQTKSLYDEYVKTKNDAIIETLNPFNIVSLFLYAHGVGDRDIAQRLLTDDLDINTVVQFGGMDNFKALYEMGGSSLSIRAIVKGAAQGVVGQQLSFELTPVVTENGEQHYRISAINE
;
A
#
# COMPACT_ATOMS: atom_id res chain seq x y z
N MET A 1 23.12 15.35 24.94
CA MET A 1 24.16 15.96 24.09
C MET A 1 24.35 17.40 24.56
N ASP A 2 25.58 17.88 24.67
CA ASP A 2 25.91 19.21 25.21
C ASP A 2 25.71 20.27 24.11
N ASP A 3 24.82 21.23 24.34
CA ASP A 3 24.40 22.26 23.37
C ASP A 3 25.59 23.05 22.78
N LYS A 4 26.67 23.18 23.56
CA LYS A 4 27.92 23.83 23.12
C LYS A 4 28.67 23.05 22.05
N GLN A 5 28.54 21.72 22.01
CA GLN A 5 29.14 20.91 20.95
C GLN A 5 28.33 20.99 19.65
N PHE A 6 27.02 21.20 19.75
CA PHE A 6 26.15 21.39 18.60
C PHE A 6 26.41 22.74 17.91
N GLU A 7 26.46 23.83 18.68
CA GLU A 7 26.78 25.16 18.14
C GLU A 7 28.15 25.20 17.44
N LYS A 8 29.15 24.54 18.02
CA LYS A 8 30.49 24.46 17.42
C LYS A 8 30.52 23.67 16.11
N ARG A 9 29.64 22.67 15.95
CA ARG A 9 29.48 21.91 14.70
C ARG A 9 28.73 22.73 13.65
N ILE A 10 27.69 23.47 14.03
CA ILE A 10 26.96 24.37 13.14
C ILE A 10 27.87 25.50 12.64
N GLU A 11 28.71 26.07 13.50
CA GLU A 11 29.64 27.12 13.11
C GLU A 11 30.71 26.62 12.11
N LEU A 12 31.21 25.39 12.30
CA LEU A 12 32.12 24.74 11.34
C LEU A 12 31.44 24.43 10.00
N LEU A 13 30.17 24.01 10.03
CA LEU A 13 29.39 23.74 8.82
C LEU A 13 29.16 25.03 8.02
N LYS A 14 28.78 26.11 8.70
CA LYS A 14 28.62 27.43 8.10
C LYS A 14 29.92 27.95 7.49
N LYS A 15 31.04 27.78 8.20
CA LYS A 15 32.37 28.16 7.70
C LYS A 15 32.84 27.33 6.51
N SER A 16 32.36 26.09 6.38
CA SER A 16 32.57 25.26 5.19
C SER A 16 31.69 25.69 4.03
N TYR A 17 30.47 26.15 4.31
CA TYR A 17 29.51 26.64 3.31
C TYR A 17 29.94 28.00 2.74
N ASP A 18 30.40 28.91 3.60
CA ASP A 18 30.89 30.24 3.22
C ASP A 18 32.25 30.18 2.47
N ARG A 19 32.93 29.02 2.46
CA ARG A 19 34.16 28.76 1.69
C ARG A 19 33.91 28.11 0.33
N MET A 20 32.68 27.71 0.01
CA MET A 20 32.35 27.28 -1.35
C MET A 20 32.16 28.53 -2.20
N GLU A 21 33.09 28.74 -3.14
CA GLU A 21 32.97 29.82 -4.12
C GLU A 21 31.68 29.66 -4.95
N PRO A 22 30.96 30.75 -5.28
CA PRO A 22 29.79 30.67 -6.12
C PRO A 22 30.20 30.36 -7.57
N GLN A 23 29.51 29.38 -8.17
CA GLN A 23 29.37 29.12 -9.61
C GLN A 23 30.55 28.42 -10.32
N LEU A 24 30.45 27.09 -10.43
CA LEU A 24 30.93 26.40 -11.63
C LEU A 24 30.03 26.84 -12.79
N ASP A 25 30.50 27.74 -13.65
CA ASP A 25 29.84 28.04 -14.93
C ASP A 25 30.03 26.81 -15.84
N PRO A 26 28.95 26.07 -16.17
CA PRO A 26 29.04 24.87 -16.99
C PRO A 26 29.71 25.16 -18.34
N LYS A 27 29.57 26.38 -18.87
CA LYS A 27 30.18 26.76 -20.16
C LYS A 27 31.70 26.82 -20.09
N THR A 28 32.28 27.26 -18.96
CA THR A 28 33.73 27.24 -18.77
C THR A 28 34.29 25.85 -18.56
N VAL A 29 33.53 24.96 -17.92
CA VAL A 29 33.92 23.56 -17.69
C VAL A 29 33.87 22.77 -19.01
N PHE A 30 32.80 22.93 -19.80
CA PHE A 30 32.71 22.30 -21.12
C PHE A 30 33.79 22.83 -22.09
N ALA A 31 34.11 24.13 -22.03
CA ALA A 31 35.20 24.69 -22.84
C ALA A 31 36.59 24.18 -22.42
N GLN A 32 36.81 23.85 -21.14
CA GLN A 32 38.06 23.23 -20.67
C GLN A 32 38.17 21.76 -21.09
N ILE A 33 37.07 21.01 -21.06
CA ILE A 33 37.01 19.61 -21.50
C ILE A 33 37.26 19.51 -23.01
N GLU A 34 36.62 20.37 -23.82
CA GLU A 34 36.85 20.42 -25.26
C GLU A 34 38.28 20.87 -25.62
N ALA A 35 38.90 21.73 -24.80
CA ALA A 35 40.29 22.14 -24.98
C ALA A 35 41.31 21.05 -24.59
N GLU A 36 41.01 20.23 -23.59
CA GLU A 36 41.84 19.07 -23.21
C GLU A 36 41.73 17.92 -24.21
N ASP A 37 40.53 17.66 -24.75
CA ASP A 37 40.31 16.64 -25.80
C ASP A 37 40.98 17.02 -27.14
N ALA A 38 40.99 18.31 -27.50
CA ALA A 38 41.70 18.81 -28.68
C ALA A 38 43.24 18.75 -28.54
N ALA A 39 43.77 18.84 -27.31
CA ALA A 39 45.20 18.72 -27.03
C ALA A 39 45.69 17.26 -26.94
N GLN A 40 44.81 16.30 -26.64
CA GLN A 40 45.14 14.86 -26.63
C GLN A 40 45.06 14.19 -28.01
N GLN A 41 44.33 14.76 -28.99
CA GLN A 41 44.28 14.25 -30.37
C GLN A 41 45.37 14.80 -31.31
N SER A 42 46.27 15.67 -30.83
CA SER A 42 47.36 16.27 -31.63
C SER A 42 48.78 15.81 -31.23
N GLN A 43 48.90 14.74 -30.43
CA GLN A 43 50.17 14.12 -30.04
C GLN A 43 50.32 12.65 -30.42
N GLU A 44 49.95 12.25 -31.65
CA GLU A 44 50.51 11.04 -32.28
C GLU A 44 50.86 11.32 -33.76
N THR A 45 51.85 12.19 -33.98
CA THR A 45 52.55 12.26 -35.26
C THR A 45 54.06 12.22 -35.06
N VAL A 46 54.60 11.02 -35.32
CA VAL A 46 55.86 10.74 -36.00
C VAL A 46 56.90 11.87 -35.97
N THR A 47 57.82 11.82 -35.00
CA THR A 47 59.13 12.49 -35.11
C THR A 47 60.19 11.52 -35.62
N THR A 48 60.44 11.59 -36.92
CA THR A 48 61.65 11.06 -37.57
C THR A 48 62.88 11.83 -37.08
N GLN A 49 63.73 11.19 -36.27
CA GLN A 49 65.10 11.65 -36.03
C GLN A 49 66.08 10.88 -36.92
N LYS A 50 66.85 11.64 -37.71
CA LYS A 50 68.02 11.15 -38.48
C LYS A 50 69.16 10.73 -37.53
N PRO A 51 69.90 9.65 -37.84
CA PRO A 51 70.96 9.15 -36.97
C PRO A 51 72.32 9.78 -37.29
N PRO A 52 73.25 9.90 -36.31
CA PRO A 52 74.65 10.10 -36.60
C PRO A 52 75.35 8.78 -36.91
N SER A 53 76.29 8.85 -37.87
CA SER A 53 77.10 7.75 -38.36
C SER A 53 78.13 7.26 -37.33
N ARG A 54 78.37 5.94 -37.27
CA ARG A 54 79.68 5.27 -37.45
C ARG A 54 79.59 3.78 -37.03
N TRP A 55 79.96 2.88 -37.96
CA TRP A 55 80.71 1.63 -37.74
C TRP A 55 80.02 0.53 -36.88
N GLN A 56 79.76 -0.73 -37.28
CA GLN A 56 80.42 -1.71 -38.15
C GLN A 56 79.40 -2.79 -38.63
N LYS A 57 79.71 -3.43 -39.77
CA LYS A 57 78.99 -4.58 -40.41
C LYS A 57 79.23 -5.91 -39.64
N PRO A 58 78.74 -7.12 -40.02
CA PRO A 58 77.64 -7.56 -40.92
C PRO A 58 76.80 -8.74 -40.30
N ALA A 59 75.51 -8.58 -39.99
CA ALA A 59 74.67 -9.71 -39.55
C ALA A 59 73.17 -9.61 -39.91
N VAL A 60 72.81 -8.82 -40.93
CA VAL A 60 71.39 -8.56 -41.26
C VAL A 60 70.93 -9.28 -42.54
N TRP A 61 71.82 -9.99 -43.25
CA TRP A 61 71.44 -10.69 -44.49
C TRP A 61 70.68 -12.02 -44.30
N ILE A 62 70.48 -12.49 -43.06
CA ILE A 62 69.71 -13.72 -42.77
C ILE A 62 68.27 -13.41 -42.28
N ALA A 63 67.97 -12.19 -41.83
CA ALA A 63 66.62 -11.83 -41.38
C ALA A 63 65.64 -11.51 -42.54
N CYS A 64 66.14 -11.15 -43.73
CA CYS A 64 65.27 -10.73 -44.83
C CYS A 64 64.52 -11.89 -45.53
N ILE A 65 64.98 -13.13 -45.40
CA ILE A 65 64.29 -14.29 -46.02
C ILE A 65 63.16 -14.82 -45.12
N ALA A 66 63.27 -14.68 -43.79
CA ALA A 66 62.20 -15.04 -42.86
C ALA A 66 61.04 -14.02 -42.87
N SER A 67 61.31 -12.72 -43.09
CA SER A 67 60.26 -11.69 -43.16
C SER A 67 59.39 -11.76 -44.41
N VAL A 68 59.91 -12.26 -45.54
CA VAL A 68 59.08 -12.41 -46.77
C VAL A 68 58.14 -13.62 -46.65
N LEU A 69 58.53 -14.67 -45.92
CA LEU A 69 57.67 -15.83 -45.66
C LEU A 69 56.58 -15.53 -44.61
N LEU A 70 56.87 -14.71 -43.58
CA LEU A 70 55.86 -14.29 -42.60
C LEU A 70 54.84 -13.30 -43.17
N VAL A 71 55.26 -12.36 -44.03
CA VAL A 71 54.33 -11.46 -44.72
C VAL A 71 53.51 -12.20 -45.78
N GLY A 72 54.07 -13.23 -46.44
CA GLY A 72 53.33 -14.07 -47.40
C GLY A 72 52.20 -14.90 -46.78
N VAL A 73 52.38 -15.41 -45.55
CA VAL A 73 51.33 -16.16 -44.81
C VAL A 73 50.29 -15.22 -44.19
N LEU A 74 50.68 -14.00 -43.82
CA LEU A 74 49.75 -13.00 -43.27
C LEU A 74 48.92 -12.30 -44.35
N VAL A 75 49.46 -12.06 -45.56
CA VAL A 75 48.71 -11.42 -46.66
C VAL A 75 47.79 -12.42 -47.37
N SER A 76 48.15 -13.69 -47.51
CA SER A 76 47.24 -14.69 -48.11
C SER A 76 45.98 -14.91 -47.25
N SER A 77 46.11 -14.84 -45.92
CA SER A 77 44.98 -14.97 -45.00
C SER A 77 44.03 -13.75 -45.03
N TYR A 78 44.52 -12.57 -45.44
CA TYR A 78 43.72 -11.33 -45.47
C TYR A 78 43.15 -10.98 -46.85
N VAL A 79 43.77 -11.45 -47.93
CA VAL A 79 43.33 -11.15 -49.31
C VAL A 79 42.47 -12.28 -49.91
N ILE A 80 42.56 -13.52 -49.40
CA ILE A 80 41.79 -14.66 -49.92
C ILE A 80 40.46 -14.87 -49.17
N ASN A 81 40.30 -14.31 -47.96
CA ASN A 81 39.00 -14.18 -47.30
C ASN A 81 38.72 -12.70 -47.06
N PRO A 82 37.93 -12.03 -47.92
CA PRO A 82 37.49 -10.69 -47.59
C PRO A 82 36.70 -10.74 -46.27
N LEU A 83 37.01 -9.82 -45.36
CA LEU A 83 36.22 -9.45 -44.17
C LEU A 83 34.77 -9.05 -44.48
N THR A 84 34.32 -9.20 -45.73
CA THR A 84 32.94 -9.01 -46.14
C THR A 84 32.00 -9.96 -45.40
N PHE A 85 32.39 -11.16 -44.99
CA PHE A 85 31.43 -12.06 -44.33
C PHE A 85 30.97 -11.57 -42.95
N VAL A 86 31.81 -10.84 -42.20
CA VAL A 86 31.42 -10.30 -40.87
C VAL A 86 30.67 -8.98 -41.02
N GLN A 87 31.11 -8.07 -41.90
CA GLN A 87 30.39 -6.81 -42.14
C GLN A 87 29.05 -6.98 -42.87
N THR A 88 28.93 -7.97 -43.77
CA THR A 88 27.67 -8.25 -44.45
C THR A 88 26.70 -8.97 -43.51
N ALA A 89 27.18 -9.87 -42.65
CA ALA A 89 26.36 -10.50 -41.62
C ALA A 89 25.89 -9.49 -40.56
N GLU A 90 26.76 -8.60 -40.06
CA GLU A 90 26.37 -7.54 -39.12
C GLU A 90 25.40 -6.52 -39.75
N GLN A 91 25.60 -6.15 -41.03
CA GLN A 91 24.67 -5.28 -41.75
C GLN A 91 23.34 -5.96 -42.10
N GLU A 92 23.33 -7.25 -42.43
CA GLU A 92 22.10 -8.02 -42.67
C GLU A 92 21.34 -8.22 -41.36
N GLN A 93 22.03 -8.52 -40.26
CA GLN A 93 21.45 -8.67 -38.94
C GLN A 93 20.90 -7.34 -38.40
N ALA A 94 21.58 -6.21 -38.63
CA ALA A 94 21.08 -4.88 -38.30
C ALA A 94 19.83 -4.50 -39.14
N LYS A 95 19.79 -4.87 -40.43
CA LYS A 95 18.61 -4.65 -41.29
C LYS A 95 17.43 -5.53 -40.91
N GLU A 96 17.68 -6.77 -40.48
CA GLU A 96 16.65 -7.68 -40.01
C GLU A 96 16.07 -7.20 -38.68
N GLN A 97 16.91 -6.77 -37.73
CA GLN A 97 16.48 -6.13 -36.47
C GLN A 97 15.72 -4.82 -36.70
N GLU A 98 16.11 -4.04 -37.70
CA GLU A 98 15.37 -2.86 -38.14
C GLU A 98 13.97 -3.20 -38.62
N LYS A 99 13.83 -4.22 -39.47
CA LYS A 99 12.54 -4.65 -39.99
C LYS A 99 11.62 -5.17 -38.86
N VAL A 100 12.17 -5.94 -37.91
CA VAL A 100 11.43 -6.46 -36.76
C VAL A 100 10.90 -5.31 -35.88
N TYR A 101 11.72 -4.29 -35.60
CA TYR A 101 11.28 -3.14 -34.81
C TYR A 101 10.19 -2.32 -35.50
N GLU A 102 10.34 -2.04 -36.80
CA GLU A 102 9.33 -1.29 -37.57
C GLU A 102 7.99 -2.05 -37.65
N GLU A 103 8.04 -3.37 -37.83
CA GLU A 103 6.83 -4.21 -37.84
C GLU A 103 6.16 -4.21 -36.46
N TRP A 104 6.94 -4.39 -35.39
CA TRP A 104 6.44 -4.27 -34.02
C TRP A 104 5.81 -2.90 -33.76
N LEU A 105 6.51 -1.80 -34.10
CA LEU A 105 6.06 -0.44 -33.86
C LEU A 105 4.77 -0.13 -34.62
N SER A 106 4.66 -0.59 -35.86
CA SER A 106 3.45 -0.44 -36.69
C SER A 106 2.26 -1.16 -36.05
N ASN A 107 2.45 -2.42 -35.65
CA ASN A 107 1.40 -3.23 -35.00
C ASN A 107 0.98 -2.63 -33.66
N PHE A 108 1.95 -2.27 -32.82
CA PHE A 108 1.72 -1.65 -31.53
C PHE A 108 1.00 -0.30 -31.67
N THR A 109 1.41 0.57 -32.60
CA THR A 109 0.76 1.87 -32.84
C THR A 109 -0.70 1.69 -33.25
N LYS A 110 -1.03 0.64 -34.00
CA LYS A 110 -2.41 0.32 -34.36
C LYS A 110 -3.21 -0.12 -33.14
N GLU A 111 -2.70 -1.10 -32.38
CA GLU A 111 -3.34 -1.60 -31.16
C GLU A 111 -3.58 -0.49 -30.14
N TYR A 112 -2.58 0.35 -29.93
CA TYR A 112 -2.65 1.53 -29.08
C TYR A 112 -3.77 2.49 -29.50
N LYS A 113 -3.87 2.83 -30.80
CA LYS A 113 -4.94 3.72 -31.30
C LYS A 113 -6.33 3.11 -31.11
N GLU A 114 -6.45 1.80 -31.30
CA GLU A 114 -7.71 1.07 -31.07
C GLU A 114 -8.11 1.10 -29.59
N LYS A 115 -7.16 0.80 -28.68
CA LYS A 115 -7.39 0.83 -27.23
C LYS A 115 -7.69 2.24 -26.72
N ARG A 116 -6.97 3.25 -27.21
CA ARG A 116 -7.21 4.67 -26.87
C ARG A 116 -8.62 5.12 -27.24
N GLU A 117 -9.07 4.77 -28.45
CA GLU A 117 -10.42 5.10 -28.92
C GLU A 117 -11.51 4.29 -28.20
N GLN A 118 -11.22 3.05 -27.79
CA GLN A 118 -12.10 2.26 -26.94
C GLN A 118 -12.31 2.95 -25.58
N MET A 119 -11.23 3.31 -24.89
CA MET A 119 -11.27 4.00 -23.60
C MET A 119 -12.06 5.30 -23.71
N ARG A 120 -11.79 6.12 -24.73
CA ARG A 120 -12.50 7.38 -24.98
C ARG A 120 -14.01 7.19 -25.15
N LYS A 121 -14.42 6.18 -25.93
CA LYS A 121 -15.83 5.86 -26.16
C LYS A 121 -16.51 5.33 -24.90
N GLU A 122 -15.84 4.47 -24.15
CA GLU A 122 -16.36 3.91 -22.90
C GLU A 122 -16.58 5.01 -21.85
N LEU A 123 -15.66 5.98 -21.77
CA LEU A 123 -15.79 7.13 -20.87
C LEU A 123 -16.71 8.24 -21.42
N ASP A 124 -17.24 8.11 -22.64
CA ASP A 124 -18.09 9.13 -23.29
C ASP A 124 -17.44 10.53 -23.33
N ILE A 125 -16.10 10.60 -23.46
CA ILE A 125 -15.35 11.86 -23.44
C ILE A 125 -15.09 12.36 -24.87
N PRO A 126 -15.34 13.65 -25.19
CA PRO A 126 -14.94 14.23 -26.47
C PRO A 126 -13.43 14.19 -26.66
N GLU A 127 -12.94 13.87 -27.86
CA GLU A 127 -11.50 13.72 -28.18
C GLU A 127 -10.62 14.86 -27.65
N LYS A 128 -11.09 16.10 -27.80
CA LYS A 128 -10.35 17.28 -27.34
C LYS A 128 -10.09 17.24 -25.84
N GLU A 129 -11.11 16.91 -25.06
CA GLU A 129 -11.01 16.86 -23.60
C GLU A 129 -10.31 15.58 -23.13
N PHE A 130 -10.51 14.47 -23.84
CA PHE A 130 -9.84 13.20 -23.55
C PHE A 130 -8.32 13.32 -23.68
N SER A 131 -7.85 14.03 -24.72
CA SER A 131 -6.42 14.29 -24.94
C SER A 131 -5.79 15.24 -23.90
N GLU A 132 -6.62 15.95 -23.13
CA GLU A 132 -6.18 16.85 -22.05
C GLU A 132 -6.06 16.14 -20.69
N ILE A 133 -6.51 14.87 -20.58
CA ILE A 133 -6.34 14.05 -19.37
C ILE A 133 -4.85 13.72 -19.23
N SER A 134 -4.27 13.93 -18.04
CA SER A 134 -2.81 13.82 -17.83
C SER A 134 -2.27 12.42 -18.17
N LEU A 135 -3.00 11.37 -17.77
CA LEU A 135 -2.66 9.98 -18.08
C LEU A 135 -2.61 9.73 -19.60
N VAL A 136 -3.61 10.21 -20.35
CA VAL A 136 -3.68 10.08 -21.81
C VAL A 136 -2.54 10.87 -22.44
N GLN A 137 -2.36 12.13 -22.06
CA GLN A 137 -1.30 12.98 -22.60
C GLN A 137 0.10 12.37 -22.38
N THR A 138 0.35 11.81 -21.20
CA THR A 138 1.63 11.15 -20.88
C THR A 138 1.84 9.93 -21.77
N THR A 139 0.82 9.11 -21.94
CA THR A 139 0.89 7.89 -22.75
C THR A 139 1.02 8.23 -24.26
N ASP A 140 0.28 9.22 -24.75
CA ASP A 140 0.40 9.77 -26.10
C ASP A 140 1.85 10.23 -26.37
N ASN A 141 2.47 10.96 -25.44
CA ASN A 141 3.86 11.41 -25.56
C ASN A 141 4.87 10.25 -25.55
N GLU A 142 4.62 9.21 -24.75
CA GLU A 142 5.47 8.01 -24.72
C GLU A 142 5.46 7.30 -26.07
N VAL A 143 4.28 7.06 -26.63
CA VAL A 143 4.11 6.43 -27.96
C VAL A 143 4.73 7.28 -29.07
N ASP A 144 4.51 8.60 -29.07
CA ASP A 144 5.09 9.52 -30.04
C ASP A 144 6.63 9.61 -29.96
N SER A 145 7.23 9.18 -28.85
CA SER A 145 8.68 9.14 -28.66
C SER A 145 9.32 7.87 -29.23
N LEU A 146 8.56 6.79 -29.44
CA LEU A 146 9.09 5.49 -29.87
C LEU A 146 9.86 5.55 -31.20
N PRO A 147 9.38 6.24 -32.26
CA PRO A 147 10.14 6.34 -33.51
C PRO A 147 11.48 7.08 -33.32
N LYS A 148 11.53 8.06 -32.41
CA LYS A 148 12.70 8.90 -32.16
C LYS A 148 13.79 8.20 -31.35
N ARG A 149 13.43 7.15 -30.60
CA ARG A 149 14.30 6.40 -29.69
C ARG A 149 14.62 4.98 -30.19
N LYS A 150 14.41 4.74 -31.49
CA LYS A 150 14.59 3.43 -32.13
C LYS A 150 15.92 2.77 -31.79
N GLU A 151 17.04 3.45 -32.01
CA GLU A 151 18.39 2.88 -31.78
C GLU A 151 18.57 2.41 -30.32
N LEU A 152 18.09 3.22 -29.36
CA LEU A 152 18.14 2.89 -27.94
C LEU A 152 17.29 1.65 -27.63
N PHE A 153 16.05 1.59 -28.13
CA PHE A 153 15.15 0.48 -27.84
C PHE A 153 15.58 -0.82 -28.51
N GLN A 154 16.21 -0.75 -29.68
CA GLN A 154 16.83 -1.91 -30.31
C GLN A 154 18.01 -2.44 -29.50
N ASP A 155 18.90 -1.58 -28.99
CA ASP A 155 19.99 -1.99 -28.11
C ASP A 155 19.47 -2.65 -26.81
N VAL A 156 18.42 -2.10 -26.20
CA VAL A 156 17.82 -2.69 -24.99
C VAL A 156 17.15 -4.03 -25.31
N GLN A 157 16.40 -4.13 -26.41
CA GLN A 157 15.78 -5.38 -26.85
C GLN A 157 16.82 -6.48 -27.12
N ASN A 158 17.97 -6.14 -27.69
CA ASN A 158 19.07 -7.09 -27.92
C ASN A 158 19.67 -7.65 -26.62
N ARG A 159 19.48 -6.95 -25.49
CA ARG A 159 19.90 -7.41 -24.14
C ARG A 159 18.76 -8.07 -23.36
N ASN A 160 17.52 -7.83 -23.76
CA ASN A 160 16.31 -8.33 -23.12
C ASN A 160 15.22 -8.59 -24.17
N ASP A 161 15.07 -9.86 -24.56
CA ASP A 161 14.14 -10.29 -25.60
C ASP A 161 12.66 -9.95 -25.29
N ASN A 162 12.31 -9.65 -24.04
CA ASN A 162 10.95 -9.30 -23.63
C ASN A 162 10.70 -7.79 -23.49
N PHE A 163 11.70 -6.94 -23.77
CA PHE A 163 11.61 -5.51 -23.53
C PHE A 163 10.45 -4.86 -24.31
N LEU A 164 10.38 -5.05 -25.63
CA LEU A 164 9.34 -4.44 -26.47
C LEU A 164 7.93 -4.92 -26.10
N ASN A 165 7.77 -6.20 -25.76
CA ASN A 165 6.48 -6.73 -25.31
C ASN A 165 6.06 -6.15 -23.96
N SER A 166 7.01 -5.99 -23.03
CA SER A 166 6.74 -5.39 -21.72
C SER A 166 6.40 -3.90 -21.85
N LEU A 167 7.11 -3.18 -22.73
CA LEU A 167 6.82 -1.78 -23.06
C LEU A 167 5.41 -1.63 -23.65
N ALA A 168 5.07 -2.46 -24.64
CA ALA A 168 3.73 -2.45 -25.23
C ALA A 168 2.64 -2.72 -24.19
N LYS A 169 2.81 -3.77 -23.37
CA LYS A 169 1.86 -4.12 -22.32
C LYS A 169 1.67 -2.97 -21.32
N ASN A 170 2.75 -2.44 -20.76
CA ASN A 170 2.68 -1.34 -19.78
C ASN A 170 2.00 -0.10 -20.38
N THR A 171 2.27 0.21 -21.65
CA THR A 171 1.66 1.36 -22.33
C THR A 171 0.15 1.16 -22.54
N LEU A 172 -0.27 -0.07 -22.84
CA LEU A 172 -1.70 -0.40 -22.99
C LEU A 172 -2.43 -0.48 -21.64
N ASP A 173 -1.74 -0.92 -20.59
CA ASP A 173 -2.27 -0.97 -19.22
C ASP A 173 -2.58 0.45 -18.69
N ASN A 174 -1.82 1.46 -19.13
CA ASN A 174 -2.11 2.88 -18.84
C ASN A 174 -3.40 3.39 -19.52
N LEU A 175 -3.92 2.70 -20.54
CA LEU A 175 -5.17 3.05 -21.24
C LEU A 175 -6.36 2.21 -20.77
N GLN A 176 -6.27 1.56 -19.62
CA GLN A 176 -7.39 0.86 -19.03
C GLN A 176 -8.33 1.84 -18.33
N THR A 177 -9.64 1.65 -18.48
CA THR A 177 -10.62 2.39 -17.68
C THR A 177 -10.59 1.92 -16.22
N PRO A 178 -11.06 2.73 -15.25
CA PRO A 178 -11.19 2.27 -13.86
C PRO A 178 -11.97 0.95 -13.74
N ARG A 179 -12.99 0.76 -14.59
CA ARG A 179 -13.73 -0.51 -14.66
C ARG A 179 -12.86 -1.68 -15.09
N GLU A 180 -12.11 -1.53 -16.19
CA GLU A 180 -11.23 -2.57 -16.71
C GLU A 180 -10.12 -2.93 -15.71
N GLN A 181 -9.58 -1.95 -14.99
CA GLN A 181 -8.59 -2.21 -13.94
C GLN A 181 -9.18 -3.04 -12.80
N ILE A 182 -10.38 -2.72 -12.33
CA ILE A 182 -11.08 -3.53 -11.31
C ILE A 182 -11.32 -4.96 -11.80
N GLN A 183 -11.65 -5.16 -13.07
CA GLN A 183 -11.81 -6.50 -13.66
C GLN A 183 -10.53 -7.34 -13.63
N LEU A 184 -9.33 -6.74 -13.53
CA LEU A 184 -8.09 -7.51 -13.40
C LEU A 184 -8.04 -8.36 -12.12
N ILE A 185 -8.75 -7.96 -11.06
CA ILE A 185 -8.85 -8.75 -9.83
C ILE A 185 -9.49 -10.12 -10.11
N GLU A 186 -10.37 -10.20 -11.12
CA GLU A 186 -10.99 -11.46 -11.56
C GLU A 186 -9.95 -12.51 -12.01
N THR A 187 -8.76 -12.08 -12.44
CA THR A 187 -7.70 -12.99 -12.89
C THR A 187 -6.99 -13.71 -11.74
N TYR A 188 -7.13 -13.22 -10.50
CA TYR A 188 -6.53 -13.83 -9.32
C TYR A 188 -7.37 -15.00 -8.82
N GLY A 189 -6.86 -16.22 -8.86
CA GLY A 189 -7.61 -17.40 -8.41
C GLY A 189 -7.89 -17.46 -6.89
N ASN A 190 -7.13 -16.71 -6.09
CA ASN A 190 -7.16 -16.72 -4.62
C ASN A 190 -7.15 -15.29 -4.06
N LEU A 191 -7.30 -15.18 -2.74
CA LEU A 191 -7.08 -13.93 -1.99
C LEU A 191 -5.65 -13.42 -2.25
N MET A 192 -5.54 -12.12 -2.55
CA MET A 192 -4.28 -11.41 -2.79
C MET A 192 -3.56 -11.15 -1.46
N SER A 193 -2.22 -11.10 -1.49
CA SER A 193 -1.44 -10.61 -0.36
C SER A 193 -1.70 -9.12 -0.11
N PHE A 194 -1.26 -8.61 1.04
CA PHE A 194 -1.30 -7.17 1.31
C PHE A 194 -0.53 -6.39 0.24
N GLU A 195 0.69 -6.81 -0.09
CA GLU A 195 1.57 -6.16 -1.07
C GLU A 195 0.96 -6.20 -2.48
N GLU A 196 0.39 -7.33 -2.90
CA GLU A 196 -0.30 -7.43 -4.19
C GLU A 196 -1.50 -6.48 -4.25
N SER A 197 -2.29 -6.44 -3.17
CA SER A 197 -3.47 -5.58 -3.08
C SER A 197 -3.11 -4.11 -3.03
N TYR A 198 -2.02 -3.76 -2.33
CA TYR A 198 -1.50 -2.39 -2.28
C TYR A 198 -0.93 -1.96 -3.63
N PHE A 199 -0.18 -2.82 -4.31
CA PHE A 199 0.32 -2.54 -5.66
C PHE A 199 -0.84 -2.30 -6.63
N PHE A 200 -1.89 -3.13 -6.54
CA PHE A 200 -3.13 -2.92 -7.29
C PHE A 200 -3.78 -1.57 -6.97
N TYR A 201 -3.98 -1.25 -5.68
CA TYR A 201 -4.52 0.06 -5.26
C TYR A 201 -3.70 1.23 -5.80
N SER A 202 -2.38 1.14 -5.73
CA SER A 202 -1.46 2.18 -6.20
C SER A 202 -1.60 2.43 -7.70
N GLY A 203 -1.77 1.38 -8.51
CA GLY A 203 -2.03 1.52 -9.94
C GLY A 203 -3.44 2.05 -10.25
N TYR A 204 -4.44 1.59 -9.48
CA TYR A 204 -5.84 1.94 -9.68
C TYR A 204 -6.17 3.40 -9.30
N SER A 205 -5.70 3.84 -8.13
CA SER A 205 -6.06 5.13 -7.54
C SER A 205 -5.77 6.30 -8.48
N TYR A 206 -4.59 6.33 -9.09
CA TYR A 206 -4.19 7.41 -10.00
C TYR A 206 -5.15 7.58 -11.18
N SER A 207 -5.47 6.48 -11.88
CA SER A 207 -6.36 6.54 -13.05
C SER A 207 -7.79 6.91 -12.62
N ALA A 208 -8.26 6.33 -11.51
CA ALA A 208 -9.60 6.55 -11.01
C ALA A 208 -9.82 7.99 -10.54
N GLU A 209 -8.82 8.60 -9.89
CA GLU A 209 -8.86 10.01 -9.48
C GLU A 209 -8.86 10.96 -10.66
N GLU A 210 -8.03 10.75 -11.68
CA GLU A 210 -8.01 11.58 -12.89
C GLU A 210 -9.37 11.57 -13.61
N ILE A 211 -9.96 10.39 -13.79
CA ILE A 211 -11.28 10.24 -14.41
C ILE A 211 -12.39 10.83 -13.51
N ALA A 212 -12.32 10.63 -12.19
CA ALA A 212 -13.26 11.24 -11.25
C ALA A 212 -13.18 12.77 -11.26
N ASN A 213 -11.98 13.33 -11.36
CA ASN A 213 -11.75 14.78 -11.47
C ASN A 213 -12.36 15.34 -12.76
N TYR A 214 -12.18 14.66 -13.89
CA TYR A 214 -12.81 15.05 -15.15
C TYR A 214 -14.33 15.18 -14.99
N TYR A 215 -15.00 14.14 -14.49
CA TYR A 215 -16.45 14.16 -14.32
C TYR A 215 -16.89 15.17 -13.26
N SER A 216 -16.13 15.34 -12.18
CA SER A 216 -16.40 16.33 -11.13
C SER A 216 -16.37 17.76 -11.68
N ASN A 217 -15.42 18.07 -12.55
CA ASN A 217 -15.35 19.38 -13.21
C ASN A 217 -16.57 19.65 -14.10
N LYS A 218 -17.20 18.61 -14.67
CA LYS A 218 -18.46 18.75 -15.41
C LYS A 218 -19.67 19.01 -14.50
N LEU A 219 -19.59 18.73 -13.20
CA LEU A 219 -20.66 18.98 -12.23
C LEU A 219 -20.79 20.46 -11.84
N VAL A 220 -19.76 21.29 -12.04
CA VAL A 220 -19.75 22.70 -11.63
C VAL A 220 -20.98 23.47 -12.16
N GLN A 221 -21.35 23.25 -13.42
CA GLN A 221 -22.53 23.89 -14.02
C GLN A 221 -23.88 23.38 -13.45
N TYR A 222 -23.87 22.25 -12.74
CA TYR A 222 -25.03 21.57 -12.20
C TYR A 222 -25.17 21.69 -10.68
N GLU A 223 -24.26 22.36 -9.98
CA GLU A 223 -24.29 22.47 -8.51
C GLU A 223 -25.62 22.96 -7.95
N LYS A 224 -26.21 23.99 -8.59
CA LYS A 224 -27.51 24.54 -8.19
C LYS A 224 -28.64 23.52 -8.36
N VAL A 225 -28.59 22.72 -9.42
CA VAL A 225 -29.58 21.65 -9.70
C VAL A 225 -29.45 20.55 -8.66
N LEU A 226 -28.23 20.08 -8.39
CA LEU A 226 -27.96 19.02 -7.41
C LEU A 226 -28.38 19.44 -5.99
N SER A 227 -28.11 20.69 -5.62
CA SER A 227 -28.50 21.26 -4.31
C SER A 227 -30.01 21.33 -4.11
N GLN A 228 -30.80 21.42 -5.18
CA GLN A 228 -32.26 21.50 -5.11
C GLN A 228 -32.95 20.13 -4.97
N LYS A 229 -32.21 19.02 -5.09
CA LYS A 229 -32.72 17.64 -5.05
C LYS A 229 -34.01 17.46 -5.89
N PRO A 230 -34.00 17.84 -7.18
CA PRO A 230 -35.19 17.77 -8.01
C PRO A 230 -35.62 16.32 -8.23
N LYS A 231 -36.92 16.12 -8.50
CA LYS A 231 -37.48 14.79 -8.83
C LYS A 231 -36.90 14.18 -10.11
N SER A 232 -36.37 15.02 -11.00
CA SER A 232 -35.76 14.60 -12.27
C SER A 232 -34.55 15.47 -12.56
N LEU A 233 -33.43 14.85 -12.90
CA LEU A 233 -32.22 15.54 -13.33
C LEU A 233 -32.25 15.79 -14.85
N PRO A 234 -31.54 16.82 -15.35
CA PRO A 234 -31.31 17.02 -16.77
C PRO A 234 -30.75 15.76 -17.45
N ALA A 235 -31.13 15.51 -18.71
CA ALA A 235 -30.72 14.32 -19.44
C ALA A 235 -29.18 14.16 -19.50
N ASP A 236 -28.46 15.25 -19.76
CA ASP A 236 -27.00 15.24 -19.84
C ASP A 236 -26.34 14.95 -18.49
N LEU A 237 -26.92 15.45 -17.38
CA LEU A 237 -26.45 15.14 -16.02
C LEU A 237 -26.73 13.68 -15.65
N ASN A 238 -27.90 13.14 -16.02
CA ASN A 238 -28.19 11.72 -15.84
C ASN A 238 -27.22 10.84 -16.62
N LYS A 239 -26.91 11.21 -17.87
CA LYS A 239 -25.92 10.49 -18.68
C LYS A 239 -24.54 10.53 -18.03
N LEU A 240 -24.10 11.71 -17.59
CA LEU A 240 -22.83 11.89 -16.88
C LEU A 240 -22.73 10.99 -15.63
N ILE A 241 -23.77 10.98 -14.79
CA ILE A 241 -23.82 10.14 -13.58
C ILE A 241 -23.83 8.65 -13.96
N ALA A 242 -24.57 8.26 -14.99
CA ALA A 242 -24.62 6.87 -15.44
C ALA A 242 -23.25 6.39 -15.96
N THR A 243 -22.59 7.17 -16.81
CA THR A 243 -21.25 6.85 -17.32
C THR A 243 -20.23 6.77 -16.19
N ALA A 244 -20.24 7.73 -15.25
CA ALA A 244 -19.35 7.71 -14.09
C ALA A 244 -19.61 6.47 -13.20
N LYS A 245 -20.87 6.10 -13.01
CA LYS A 245 -21.28 4.92 -12.23
C LYS A 245 -20.75 3.62 -12.84
N GLU A 246 -20.75 3.49 -14.16
CA GLU A 246 -20.16 2.32 -14.85
C GLU A 246 -18.66 2.15 -14.57
N GLN A 247 -18.00 3.23 -14.16
CA GLN A 247 -16.58 3.27 -13.79
C GLN A 247 -16.35 3.17 -12.28
N TYR A 248 -17.36 2.73 -11.52
CA TYR A 248 -17.37 2.66 -10.05
C TYR A 248 -17.16 4.02 -9.37
N LEU A 249 -17.59 5.11 -10.00
CA LEU A 249 -17.53 6.44 -9.42
C LEU A 249 -18.90 6.84 -8.85
N GLU A 250 -18.92 7.28 -7.61
CA GLU A 250 -20.13 7.69 -6.91
C GLU A 250 -20.20 9.21 -6.74
N LEU A 251 -21.36 9.78 -7.04
CA LEU A 251 -21.63 11.19 -6.78
C LEU A 251 -21.82 11.41 -5.27
N GLN A 252 -20.98 12.27 -4.69
CA GLN A 252 -21.00 12.58 -3.26
C GLN A 252 -20.96 14.08 -3.03
N TYR A 253 -21.45 14.52 -1.86
CA TYR A 253 -21.33 15.90 -1.39
C TYR A 253 -20.24 15.97 -0.32
N ASN A 254 -19.17 16.71 -0.59
CA ASN A 254 -17.98 16.77 0.28
C ASN A 254 -18.06 17.89 1.34
N GLY A 255 -19.26 18.39 1.64
CA GLY A 255 -19.47 19.52 2.55
C GLY A 255 -19.47 20.89 1.85
N GLN A 256 -18.82 21.00 0.69
CA GLN A 256 -18.72 22.26 -0.08
C GLN A 256 -19.34 22.16 -1.46
N SER A 257 -19.03 21.09 -2.20
CA SER A 257 -19.49 20.86 -3.57
C SER A 257 -19.81 19.39 -3.81
N TYR A 258 -20.49 19.13 -4.93
CA TYR A 258 -20.71 17.78 -5.40
C TYR A 258 -19.51 17.33 -6.26
N SER A 259 -18.99 16.14 -5.98
CA SER A 259 -17.88 15.54 -6.72
C SER A 259 -18.12 14.05 -6.88
N PHE A 260 -17.57 13.47 -7.95
CA PHE A 260 -17.46 12.03 -8.09
C PHE A 260 -16.26 11.51 -7.32
N ARG A 261 -16.41 10.37 -6.64
CA ARG A 261 -15.32 9.67 -5.94
C ARG A 261 -15.29 8.20 -6.33
N PRO A 262 -14.11 7.59 -6.51
CA PRO A 262 -14.03 6.17 -6.80
C PRO A 262 -14.43 5.34 -5.57
N ASN A 263 -15.40 4.45 -5.74
CA ASN A 263 -15.87 3.53 -4.69
C ASN A 263 -16.11 2.11 -5.24
N PRO A 264 -15.06 1.42 -5.71
CA PRO A 264 -15.21 0.09 -6.31
C PRO A 264 -15.44 -1.02 -5.28
N VAL A 265 -15.17 -0.77 -3.99
CA VAL A 265 -15.24 -1.78 -2.93
C VAL A 265 -16.52 -1.68 -2.11
N PHE A 266 -16.91 -0.47 -1.70
CA PHE A 266 -18.04 -0.26 -0.78
C PHE A 266 -19.29 0.23 -1.49
N GLY A 267 -19.22 0.41 -2.81
CA GLY A 267 -20.35 0.81 -3.64
C GLY A 267 -21.37 -0.31 -3.78
N LYS A 268 -22.62 0.06 -4.08
CA LYS A 268 -23.71 -0.92 -4.21
C LYS A 268 -23.52 -1.91 -5.35
N ASP A 269 -22.75 -1.52 -6.37
CA ASP A 269 -22.47 -2.31 -7.55
C ASP A 269 -21.04 -2.88 -7.52
N ALA A 270 -20.43 -2.98 -6.33
CA ALA A 270 -19.12 -3.60 -6.16
C ALA A 270 -19.16 -5.07 -6.63
N PRO A 271 -18.21 -5.51 -7.47
CA PRO A 271 -18.21 -6.87 -7.98
C PRO A 271 -17.76 -7.88 -6.92
N GLU A 272 -18.25 -9.12 -6.99
CA GLU A 272 -17.94 -10.19 -6.01
C GLU A 272 -16.44 -10.48 -5.89
N TYR A 273 -15.69 -10.39 -7.01
CA TYR A 273 -14.25 -10.64 -6.99
C TYR A 273 -13.46 -9.58 -6.20
N ILE A 274 -14.07 -8.46 -5.78
CA ILE A 274 -13.41 -7.46 -4.94
C ILE A 274 -13.03 -8.03 -3.56
N GLU A 275 -13.71 -9.09 -3.11
CA GLU A 275 -13.39 -9.82 -1.88
C GLU A 275 -12.01 -10.50 -1.92
N ARG A 276 -11.38 -10.58 -3.10
CA ARG A 276 -10.01 -11.07 -3.25
C ARG A 276 -8.96 -10.06 -2.81
N LEU A 277 -9.32 -8.79 -2.63
CA LEU A 277 -8.42 -7.80 -2.04
C LEU A 277 -8.16 -8.16 -0.57
N HIS A 278 -6.91 -7.97 -0.15
CA HIS A 278 -6.54 -8.19 1.24
C HIS A 278 -7.31 -7.22 2.17
N PRO A 279 -7.98 -7.70 3.24
CA PRO A 279 -8.84 -6.85 4.08
C PRO A 279 -8.11 -5.67 4.73
N ASN A 280 -6.82 -5.82 5.02
CA ASN A 280 -6.01 -4.75 5.60
C ASN A 280 -5.63 -3.65 4.59
N VAL A 281 -5.86 -3.81 3.28
CA VAL A 281 -5.65 -2.71 2.30
C VAL A 281 -6.86 -1.75 2.25
N LEU A 282 -8.00 -2.17 2.80
CA LEU A 282 -9.28 -1.53 2.55
C LEU A 282 -9.39 -0.10 3.12
N GLY A 283 -8.54 0.29 4.07
CA GLY A 283 -8.45 1.67 4.54
C GLY A 283 -8.04 2.65 3.42
N TYR A 284 -7.15 2.23 2.51
CA TYR A 284 -6.78 3.04 1.35
C TYR A 284 -7.96 3.25 0.38
N PHE A 285 -8.66 2.16 0.02
CA PHE A 285 -9.87 2.26 -0.80
C PHE A 285 -10.97 3.06 -0.11
N LYS A 286 -11.05 2.99 1.22
CA LYS A 286 -12.03 3.74 1.97
C LYS A 286 -11.73 5.24 1.91
N TYR A 287 -10.47 5.63 2.06
CA TYR A 287 -10.05 7.02 1.87
C TYR A 287 -10.31 7.52 0.44
N LEU A 288 -10.05 6.70 -0.58
CA LEU A 288 -10.39 7.03 -1.96
C LEU A 288 -11.90 7.30 -2.12
N ALA A 289 -12.73 6.46 -1.50
CA ALA A 289 -14.18 6.55 -1.56
C ALA A 289 -14.78 7.71 -0.77
N THR A 290 -14.24 8.07 0.40
CA THR A 290 -14.82 9.10 1.28
C THR A 290 -14.11 10.43 1.24
N GLY A 291 -12.81 10.42 0.99
CA GLY A 291 -11.93 11.57 1.13
C GLY A 291 -11.62 11.90 2.56
N SER A 292 -11.24 13.17 2.75
CA SER A 292 -11.05 13.72 4.07
C SER A 292 -12.35 13.66 4.86
N LEU A 293 -12.24 13.17 6.09
CA LEU A 293 -13.36 13.13 7.03
C LEU A 293 -13.58 14.48 7.70
N LEU A 294 -12.71 15.47 7.41
CA LEU A 294 -12.74 16.80 8.00
C LEU A 294 -12.90 17.88 6.93
N VAL A 295 -13.76 18.87 7.20
CA VAL A 295 -13.95 20.06 6.37
C VAL A 295 -13.88 21.29 7.27
N GLY A 296 -12.85 22.12 7.08
CA GLY A 296 -12.64 23.30 7.93
C GLY A 296 -12.39 22.98 9.40
N GLY A 297 -12.02 21.74 9.75
CA GLY A 297 -11.84 21.28 11.13
C GLY A 297 -13.08 20.64 11.76
N ASP A 298 -14.23 20.64 11.07
CA ASP A 298 -15.44 19.92 11.47
C ASP A 298 -15.53 18.55 10.79
N LEU A 299 -16.23 17.60 11.42
CA LEU A 299 -16.49 16.28 10.84
C LEU A 299 -17.49 16.40 9.67
N LEU A 300 -17.12 15.81 8.53
CA LEU A 300 -17.99 15.70 7.36
C LEU A 300 -19.17 14.75 7.60
N TYR A 301 -18.91 13.67 8.34
CA TYR A 301 -19.89 12.64 8.72
C TYR A 301 -20.20 12.68 10.21
N SER A 302 -21.16 11.87 10.66
CA SER A 302 -21.41 11.68 12.09
C SER A 302 -20.14 11.18 12.81
N ILE A 303 -20.08 11.36 14.13
CA ILE A 303 -18.94 10.87 14.92
C ILE A 303 -18.82 9.36 14.78
N GLU A 304 -19.95 8.65 14.82
CA GLU A 304 -20.03 7.20 14.73
C GLU A 304 -19.59 6.69 13.35
N ASP A 305 -20.02 7.35 12.28
CA ASP A 305 -19.61 6.98 10.92
C ASP A 305 -18.11 7.24 10.72
N SER A 306 -17.63 8.40 11.16
CA SER A 306 -16.20 8.75 11.10
C SER A 306 -15.35 7.75 11.89
N ALA A 307 -15.72 7.44 13.13
CA ALA A 307 -15.03 6.44 13.95
C ALA A 307 -15.06 5.03 13.31
N THR A 308 -16.17 4.67 12.66
CA THR A 308 -16.27 3.42 11.89
C THR A 308 -15.29 3.38 10.72
N VAL A 309 -15.14 4.49 9.99
CA VAL A 309 -14.14 4.60 8.91
C VAL A 309 -12.73 4.51 9.47
N LEU A 310 -12.45 5.18 10.59
CA LEU A 310 -11.13 5.17 11.22
C LEU A 310 -10.69 3.77 11.65
N ARG A 311 -11.61 2.88 11.99
CA ARG A 311 -11.29 1.46 12.25
C ARG A 311 -10.67 0.77 11.04
N LEU A 312 -11.12 1.09 9.81
CA LEU A 312 -10.50 0.56 8.59
C LEU A 312 -9.11 1.17 8.37
N TYR A 313 -8.95 2.47 8.65
CA TYR A 313 -7.66 3.14 8.56
C TYR A 313 -6.68 2.56 9.57
N GLU A 314 -7.11 2.27 10.81
CA GLU A 314 -6.31 1.60 11.83
C GLU A 314 -5.75 0.28 11.31
N LYS A 315 -6.60 -0.61 10.75
CA LYS A 315 -6.16 -1.91 10.22
C LYS A 315 -5.08 -1.75 9.14
N THR A 316 -5.28 -0.81 8.22
CA THR A 316 -4.31 -0.53 7.15
C THR A 316 -3.02 0.06 7.71
N LEU A 317 -3.12 1.06 8.58
CA LEU A 317 -1.97 1.68 9.21
C LEU A 317 -1.21 0.71 10.10
N VAL A 318 -1.85 -0.27 10.74
CA VAL A 318 -1.12 -1.29 11.52
C VAL A 318 -0.39 -2.27 10.59
N ALA A 319 -1.04 -2.71 9.50
CA ALA A 319 -0.48 -3.72 8.60
C ALA A 319 0.59 -3.20 7.64
N ASP A 320 0.50 -1.94 7.20
CA ASP A 320 1.39 -1.42 6.16
C ASP A 320 2.81 -1.13 6.67
N LYS A 321 3.77 -1.90 6.16
CA LYS A 321 5.19 -1.75 6.49
C LYS A 321 5.85 -0.59 5.74
N SER A 322 5.21 -0.03 4.72
CA SER A 322 5.75 0.99 3.82
C SER A 322 5.43 2.41 4.32
N THR A 323 5.98 2.77 5.49
CA THR A 323 5.67 4.03 6.19
C THR A 323 6.12 5.30 5.48
N GLU A 324 6.99 5.17 4.48
CA GLU A 324 7.57 6.30 3.75
C GLU A 324 6.73 6.73 2.53
N THR A 325 5.64 6.02 2.21
CA THR A 325 4.84 6.33 1.02
C THR A 325 3.90 7.52 1.26
N ASP A 326 3.62 8.29 0.21
CA ASP A 326 2.69 9.43 0.30
C ASP A 326 1.28 8.97 0.70
N ASN A 327 0.79 7.87 0.11
CA ASN A 327 -0.50 7.27 0.46
C ASN A 327 -0.60 6.94 1.94
N PHE A 328 0.44 6.32 2.51
CA PHE A 328 0.52 6.00 3.92
C PHE A 328 0.43 7.26 4.79
N ASN A 329 1.23 8.28 4.45
CA ASN A 329 1.29 9.51 5.22
C ASN A 329 -0.01 10.33 5.16
N VAL A 330 -0.69 10.32 4.02
CA VAL A 330 -2.03 10.91 3.86
C VAL A 330 -3.03 10.18 4.76
N LEU A 331 -3.09 8.85 4.70
CA LEU A 331 -4.00 8.04 5.52
C LEU A 331 -3.72 8.23 7.02
N LYS A 332 -2.44 8.27 7.41
CA LYS A 332 -1.98 8.53 8.77
C LYS A 332 -2.43 9.91 9.26
N GLY A 333 -2.22 10.95 8.45
CA GLY A 333 -2.65 12.31 8.78
C GLY A 333 -4.16 12.41 8.96
N GLU A 334 -4.94 11.78 8.08
CA GLU A 334 -6.40 11.71 8.19
C GLU A 334 -6.84 10.97 9.46
N PHE A 335 -6.20 9.86 9.79
CA PHE A 335 -6.46 9.09 11.00
C PHE A 335 -6.21 9.93 12.26
N GLU A 336 -5.02 10.54 12.36
CA GLU A 336 -4.59 11.34 13.49
C GLU A 336 -5.49 12.56 13.73
N ASN A 337 -5.74 13.33 12.67
CA ASN A 337 -6.50 14.56 12.79
C ASN A 337 -7.98 14.29 13.09
N THR A 338 -8.57 13.25 12.49
CA THR A 338 -9.99 12.94 12.72
C THR A 338 -10.21 12.39 14.12
N TRP A 339 -9.35 11.51 14.63
CA TRP A 339 -9.43 11.08 16.03
C TRP A 339 -9.27 12.24 17.00
N LEU A 340 -8.36 13.18 16.72
CA LEU A 340 -8.18 14.36 17.56
C LEU A 340 -9.45 15.21 17.60
N ALA A 341 -10.09 15.42 16.44
CA ALA A 341 -11.36 16.13 16.33
C ALA A 341 -12.49 15.41 17.08
N ILE A 342 -12.56 14.08 16.99
CA ILE A 342 -13.55 13.27 17.74
C ILE A 342 -13.35 13.42 19.26
N PHE A 343 -12.11 13.30 19.74
CA PHE A 343 -11.84 13.39 21.18
C PHE A 343 -12.06 14.80 21.72
N LYS A 344 -11.58 15.83 21.03
CA LYS A 344 -11.65 17.23 21.51
C LYS A 344 -12.98 17.92 21.19
N GLY A 345 -13.78 17.34 20.31
CA GLY A 345 -14.95 17.99 19.74
C GLY A 345 -14.59 19.03 18.69
N THR A 346 -15.62 19.43 17.96
CA THR A 346 -15.54 20.43 16.91
C THR A 346 -16.51 21.58 17.20
N GLU A 347 -16.54 22.62 16.37
CA GLU A 347 -17.47 23.74 16.55
C GLU A 347 -18.93 23.28 16.44
N THR A 348 -19.21 22.41 15.49
CA THR A 348 -20.55 21.84 15.28
C THR A 348 -20.89 20.73 16.28
N ASN A 349 -19.88 20.02 16.79
CA ASN A 349 -20.02 18.94 17.75
C ASN A 349 -19.18 19.19 19.02
N PRO A 350 -19.54 20.18 19.86
CA PRO A 350 -18.78 20.46 21.06
C PRO A 350 -19.00 19.35 22.09
N ILE A 351 -17.94 18.91 22.77
CA ILE A 351 -17.98 17.83 23.79
C ILE A 351 -18.49 18.29 25.16
N ARG A 352 -18.55 19.61 25.38
CA ARG A 352 -19.01 20.23 26.62
C ARG A 352 -20.29 21.02 26.39
N THR A 353 -21.10 21.07 27.45
CA THR A 353 -22.25 21.97 27.56
C THR A 353 -21.78 23.42 27.75
N LYS A 354 -22.71 24.39 27.61
CA LYS A 354 -22.41 25.81 27.86
C LYS A 354 -21.95 26.11 29.29
N THR A 355 -22.28 25.23 30.24
CA THR A 355 -21.85 25.31 31.65
C THR A 355 -20.49 24.65 31.90
N GLY A 356 -19.84 24.10 30.87
CA GLY A 356 -18.50 23.52 30.93
C GLY A 356 -18.45 22.05 31.34
N GLN A 357 -19.60 21.41 31.60
CA GLN A 357 -19.70 19.98 31.90
C GLN A 357 -19.66 19.15 30.62
N TYR A 358 -19.02 17.98 30.66
CA TYR A 358 -19.07 17.02 29.57
C TYR A 358 -20.50 16.56 29.28
N LYS A 359 -20.82 16.43 28.01
CA LYS A 359 -22.12 15.96 27.56
C LYS A 359 -22.28 14.45 27.77
N PRO A 360 -23.47 13.94 28.13
CA PRO A 360 -23.71 12.50 28.27
C PRO A 360 -23.32 11.71 27.02
N GLU A 361 -23.70 12.20 25.83
CA GLU A 361 -23.37 11.57 24.55
C GLU A 361 -21.85 11.41 24.32
N TYR A 362 -21.05 12.32 24.87
CA TYR A 362 -19.58 12.22 24.80
C TYR A 362 -19.03 11.17 25.78
N ILE A 363 -19.63 11.02 26.96
CA ILE A 363 -19.25 9.98 27.92
C ILE A 363 -19.60 8.59 27.37
N ASP A 364 -20.74 8.46 26.70
CA ASP A 364 -21.15 7.22 26.04
C ASP A 364 -20.18 6.85 24.91
N LEU A 365 -19.83 7.83 24.06
CA LEU A 365 -18.81 7.67 23.01
C LEU A 365 -17.47 7.18 23.59
N LEU A 366 -16.95 7.86 24.62
CA LEU A 366 -15.70 7.46 25.28
C LEU A 366 -15.76 6.03 25.82
N THR A 367 -16.90 5.63 26.37
CA THR A 367 -17.12 4.27 26.88
C THR A 367 -17.06 3.25 25.75
N ILE A 368 -17.69 3.53 24.59
CA ILE A 368 -17.63 2.65 23.42
C ILE A 368 -16.20 2.51 22.91
N ILE A 369 -15.45 3.62 22.80
CA ILE A 369 -14.05 3.60 22.35
C ILE A 369 -13.17 2.84 23.34
N ALA A 370 -13.35 3.07 24.65
CA ALA A 370 -12.61 2.38 25.71
C ALA A 370 -12.88 0.86 25.76
N ASN A 371 -14.02 0.42 25.22
CA ASN A 371 -14.36 -0.99 25.05
C ASN A 371 -13.93 -1.57 23.68
N GLY A 372 -13.24 -0.79 22.84
CA GLY A 372 -12.74 -1.24 21.53
C GLY A 372 -13.77 -1.18 20.39
N GLY A 373 -14.93 -0.55 20.61
CA GLY A 373 -16.04 -0.54 19.63
C GLY A 373 -15.67 0.07 18.26
N TYR A 374 -14.65 0.95 18.22
CA TYR A 374 -14.17 1.63 17.01
C TYR A 374 -12.71 1.34 16.67
N GLY A 375 -12.16 0.23 17.18
CA GLY A 375 -10.74 -0.12 17.03
C GLY A 375 -9.99 -0.09 18.35
N GLU A 376 -8.76 -0.59 18.32
CA GLU A 376 -7.94 -0.83 19.51
C GLU A 376 -6.99 0.32 19.81
N ALA A 377 -6.60 1.11 18.79
CA ALA A 377 -5.52 2.07 18.93
C ALA A 377 -5.85 3.13 20.00
N MET A 378 -7.13 3.54 20.04
CA MET A 378 -7.60 4.61 20.91
C MET A 378 -8.22 4.13 22.22
N ARG A 379 -8.24 2.81 22.46
CA ARG A 379 -8.88 2.19 23.62
C ARG A 379 -8.30 2.71 24.94
N LYS A 380 -6.98 2.63 25.09
CA LYS A 380 -6.25 3.08 26.30
C LYS A 380 -6.40 4.58 26.54
N THR A 381 -6.37 5.37 25.48
CA THR A 381 -6.57 6.82 25.54
C THR A 381 -7.97 7.18 26.02
N ALA A 382 -9.01 6.57 25.45
CA ALA A 382 -10.39 6.80 25.85
C ALA A 382 -10.65 6.36 27.30
N GLN A 383 -10.12 5.20 27.71
CA GLN A 383 -10.23 4.72 29.09
C GLN A 383 -9.61 5.70 30.08
N SER A 384 -8.42 6.21 29.78
CA SER A 384 -7.71 7.19 30.63
C SER A 384 -8.51 8.48 30.79
N ILE A 385 -9.07 9.00 29.69
CA ILE A 385 -9.93 10.20 29.72
C ILE A 385 -11.17 9.94 30.58
N LEU A 386 -11.84 8.81 30.37
CA LEU A 386 -13.06 8.43 31.07
C LEU A 386 -12.84 8.33 32.58
N ASP A 387 -11.74 7.71 33.02
CA ASP A 387 -11.42 7.55 34.44
C ASP A 387 -11.05 8.87 35.12
N GLU A 388 -10.32 9.75 34.44
CA GLU A 388 -10.01 11.09 34.95
C GLU A 388 -11.29 11.92 35.15
N ILE A 389 -12.23 11.86 34.20
CA ILE A 389 -13.52 12.55 34.28
C ILE A 389 -14.35 12.01 35.45
N LYS A 390 -14.41 10.69 35.65
CA LYS A 390 -15.12 10.07 36.78
C LYS A 390 -14.59 10.54 38.14
N VAL A 391 -13.28 10.73 38.27
CA VAL A 391 -12.63 11.10 39.54
C VAL A 391 -12.68 12.61 39.80
N THR A 392 -12.39 13.42 38.79
CA THR A 392 -12.14 14.87 38.96
C THR A 392 -13.13 15.79 38.24
N GLY A 393 -13.97 15.23 37.37
CA GLY A 393 -14.84 16.00 36.47
C GLY A 393 -14.10 16.71 35.32
N GLN A 394 -12.78 16.54 35.21
CA GLN A 394 -11.92 17.07 34.15
C GLN A 394 -11.00 15.97 33.62
N SER A 395 -10.35 16.18 32.46
CA SER A 395 -9.35 15.25 31.95
C SER A 395 -8.12 15.99 31.46
N LYS A 396 -6.99 15.71 32.10
CA LYS A 396 -5.68 16.24 31.71
C LYS A 396 -5.19 15.54 30.45
N THR A 397 -5.45 14.24 30.33
CA THR A 397 -5.12 13.46 29.12
C THR A 397 -5.78 14.09 27.90
N LEU A 398 -7.07 14.44 27.98
CA LEU A 398 -7.78 15.08 26.88
C LEU A 398 -7.23 16.48 26.55
N GLU A 399 -6.95 17.30 27.56
CA GLU A 399 -6.41 18.66 27.37
C GLU A 399 -5.05 18.64 26.66
N GLN A 400 -4.22 17.65 26.98
CA GLN A 400 -2.87 17.50 26.44
C GLN A 400 -2.81 16.66 25.17
N LEU A 401 -3.88 15.96 24.80
CA LEU A 401 -3.92 15.06 23.66
C LEU A 401 -3.47 15.75 22.36
N THR A 402 -2.58 15.11 21.62
CA THR A 402 -2.08 15.55 20.34
C THR A 402 -2.20 14.45 19.29
N THR A 403 -1.92 14.79 18.02
CA THR A 403 -1.80 13.78 16.95
C THR A 403 -0.68 12.77 17.22
N TYR A 404 0.37 13.15 17.96
CA TYR A 404 1.43 12.24 18.36
C TYR A 404 0.92 11.14 19.30
N ASP A 405 0.07 11.48 20.26
CA ASP A 405 -0.52 10.49 21.19
C ASP A 405 -1.43 9.51 20.45
N ILE A 406 -2.14 9.99 19.42
CA ILE A 406 -2.96 9.15 18.54
C ILE A 406 -2.08 8.21 17.72
N TRP A 407 -0.97 8.73 17.18
CA TRP A 407 0.01 7.91 16.47
C TRP A 407 0.64 6.84 17.36
N MET A 408 0.95 7.18 18.63
CA MET A 408 1.47 6.22 19.59
C MET A 408 0.51 5.06 19.81
N GLY A 409 -0.81 5.28 19.74
CA GLY A 409 -1.79 4.19 19.74
C GLY A 409 -1.57 3.18 18.61
N ILE A 410 -1.33 3.66 17.39
CA ILE A 410 -0.99 2.80 16.25
C ILE A 410 0.38 2.14 16.43
N LEU A 411 1.39 2.87 16.92
CA LEU A 411 2.72 2.31 17.17
C LEU A 411 2.70 1.22 18.23
N TYR A 412 1.94 1.37 19.31
CA TYR A 412 1.76 0.32 20.31
C TYR A 412 1.13 -0.91 19.70
N LEU A 413 0.09 -0.74 18.88
CA LEU A 413 -0.47 -1.85 18.14
C LEU A 413 0.58 -2.48 17.22
N ARG A 414 1.36 -1.69 16.48
CA ARG A 414 2.41 -2.20 15.60
C ARG A 414 3.53 -2.91 16.35
N GLU A 415 3.97 -2.41 17.50
CA GLU A 415 4.95 -3.05 18.39
C GLU A 415 4.39 -4.36 18.96
N ASP A 416 3.11 -4.38 19.33
CA ASP A 416 2.36 -5.60 19.68
C ASP A 416 2.11 -6.49 18.43
N THR A 417 2.17 -5.94 17.21
CA THR A 417 2.00 -6.62 15.89
C THR A 417 3.34 -7.07 15.28
N PHE A 418 4.50 -6.68 15.84
CA PHE A 418 5.81 -7.20 15.41
C PHE A 418 6.07 -8.61 15.98
N MET A 419 5.10 -9.50 15.75
CA MET A 419 5.30 -10.92 15.43
C MET A 419 4.21 -11.36 14.43
N GLN A 420 4.37 -11.03 13.14
CA GLN A 420 3.62 -11.68 12.06
C GLN A 420 4.46 -12.81 11.43
N THR A 421 3.82 -13.97 11.27
CA THR A 421 4.21 -15.02 10.32
C THR A 421 3.86 -14.58 8.91
N ASP A 422 4.53 -15.16 7.91
CA ASP A 422 4.50 -14.73 6.50
C ASP A 422 3.12 -14.79 5.79
N ASP A 423 2.03 -15.14 6.48
CA ASP A 423 0.73 -15.46 5.89
C ASP A 423 -0.43 -14.47 6.19
N GLY A 424 -0.17 -13.35 6.89
CA GLY A 424 -1.15 -12.26 7.04
C GLY A 424 -2.30 -12.54 8.02
N THR A 425 -2.20 -13.56 8.87
CA THR A 425 -3.19 -13.90 9.90
C THR A 425 -3.17 -12.92 11.07
N THR A 426 -4.33 -12.64 11.68
CA THR A 426 -4.42 -11.80 12.90
C THR A 426 -3.89 -12.63 14.06
N SER A 427 -2.82 -12.19 14.72
CA SER A 427 -2.22 -12.93 15.82
C SER A 427 -2.32 -12.15 17.14
N MET A 428 -2.27 -12.88 18.25
CA MET A 428 -2.27 -12.37 19.60
C MET A 428 -1.26 -13.16 20.41
N GLU A 429 -0.23 -12.52 20.93
CA GLU A 429 0.71 -13.19 21.83
C GLU A 429 0.08 -13.47 23.19
N ILE A 430 0.26 -14.69 23.70
CA ILE A 430 -0.12 -15.06 25.07
C ILE A 430 1.08 -14.73 25.98
N ASN A 431 1.10 -13.48 26.43
CA ASN A 431 2.06 -12.97 27.42
C ASN A 431 1.40 -12.84 28.81
N GLU A 432 2.20 -12.50 29.83
CA GLU A 432 1.71 -12.40 31.22
C GLU A 432 0.52 -11.44 31.36
N GLY A 433 0.55 -10.30 30.66
CA GLY A 433 -0.54 -9.31 30.68
C GLY A 433 -1.85 -9.85 30.11
N TRP A 434 -1.79 -10.60 29.00
CA TRP A 434 -2.97 -11.24 28.43
C TRP A 434 -3.55 -12.34 29.33
N ILE A 435 -2.68 -13.09 30.00
CA ILE A 435 -3.09 -14.10 30.98
C ILE A 435 -3.76 -13.45 32.19
N GLU A 436 -3.23 -12.33 32.70
CA GLU A 436 -3.85 -11.58 33.80
C GLU A 436 -5.20 -10.97 33.42
N GLN A 437 -5.33 -10.47 32.19
CA GLN A 437 -6.61 -9.98 31.67
C GLN A 437 -7.64 -11.11 31.58
N THR A 438 -7.25 -12.26 31.02
CA THR A 438 -8.13 -13.43 30.90
C THR A 438 -8.52 -13.97 32.28
N LYS A 439 -7.59 -13.99 33.23
CA LYS A 439 -7.86 -14.32 34.63
C LYS A 439 -8.87 -13.37 35.26
N SER A 440 -8.75 -12.07 35.04
CA SER A 440 -9.67 -11.07 35.58
C SER A 440 -11.09 -11.28 35.05
N LEU A 441 -11.22 -11.58 33.75
CA LEU A 441 -12.48 -11.95 33.11
C LEU A 441 -13.09 -13.23 33.71
N TYR A 442 -12.25 -14.25 33.91
CA TYR A 442 -12.63 -15.50 34.58
C TYR A 442 -13.13 -15.25 36.00
N ASP A 443 -12.39 -14.50 36.82
CA ASP A 443 -12.74 -14.19 38.21
C ASP A 443 -14.05 -13.40 38.30
N GLU A 444 -14.28 -12.46 37.38
CA GLU A 444 -15.53 -11.71 37.27
C GLU A 444 -16.72 -12.62 36.93
N TYR A 445 -16.57 -13.52 35.97
CA TYR A 445 -17.61 -14.48 35.63
C TYR A 445 -17.89 -15.47 36.77
N VAL A 446 -16.85 -16.00 37.42
CA VAL A 446 -17.00 -16.89 38.59
C VAL A 446 -17.78 -16.20 39.70
N LYS A 447 -17.51 -14.91 39.94
CA LYS A 447 -18.16 -14.11 40.99
C LYS A 447 -19.62 -13.77 40.67
N THR A 448 -19.93 -13.45 39.41
CA THR A 448 -21.24 -12.91 39.02
C THR A 448 -22.18 -13.96 38.45
N LYS A 449 -21.65 -15.04 37.87
CA LYS A 449 -22.39 -16.07 37.10
C LYS A 449 -23.32 -15.47 36.05
N ASN A 450 -22.92 -14.33 35.48
CA ASN A 450 -23.70 -13.61 34.48
C ASN A 450 -23.30 -14.06 33.06
N ASP A 451 -24.19 -14.83 32.41
CA ASP A 451 -23.95 -15.35 31.05
C ASP A 451 -23.81 -14.24 29.99
N ALA A 452 -24.32 -13.02 30.26
CA ALA A 452 -24.09 -11.87 29.38
C ALA A 452 -22.61 -11.50 29.21
N ILE A 453 -21.75 -11.85 30.19
CA ILE A 453 -20.30 -11.64 30.07
C ILE A 453 -19.73 -12.53 28.97
N ILE A 454 -20.17 -13.80 28.88
CA ILE A 454 -19.72 -14.74 27.84
C ILE A 454 -20.32 -14.35 26.48
N GLU A 455 -21.60 -13.99 26.46
CA GLU A 455 -22.34 -13.64 25.24
C GLU A 455 -21.81 -12.37 24.55
N THR A 456 -21.02 -11.54 25.24
CA THR A 456 -20.43 -10.32 24.67
C THR A 456 -18.95 -10.44 24.31
N LEU A 457 -18.34 -11.62 24.52
CA LEU A 457 -16.92 -11.81 24.24
C LEU A 457 -16.61 -11.87 22.75
N ASN A 458 -15.50 -11.26 22.39
CA ASN A 458 -14.90 -11.46 21.08
C ASN A 458 -14.26 -12.87 20.97
N PRO A 459 -13.98 -13.34 19.74
CA PRO A 459 -13.45 -14.68 19.48
C PRO A 459 -12.15 -15.04 20.22
N PHE A 460 -11.18 -14.12 20.27
CA PHE A 460 -9.93 -14.36 20.99
C PHE A 460 -10.14 -14.48 22.50
N ASN A 461 -11.05 -13.69 23.07
CA ASN A 461 -11.41 -13.77 24.48
C ASN A 461 -12.14 -15.08 24.81
N ILE A 462 -12.97 -15.60 23.91
CA ILE A 462 -13.64 -16.91 24.08
C ILE A 462 -12.59 -18.03 24.14
N VAL A 463 -11.68 -18.07 23.17
CA VAL A 463 -10.61 -19.09 23.14
C VAL A 463 -9.66 -18.92 24.32
N SER A 464 -9.30 -17.70 24.68
CA SER A 464 -8.45 -17.44 25.85
C SER A 464 -9.11 -17.89 27.15
N LEU A 465 -10.39 -17.55 27.35
CA LEU A 465 -11.14 -17.96 28.54
C LEU A 465 -11.30 -19.48 28.60
N PHE A 466 -11.48 -20.14 27.45
CA PHE A 466 -11.49 -21.61 27.37
C PHE A 466 -10.14 -22.21 27.80
N LEU A 467 -9.03 -21.75 27.20
CA LEU A 467 -7.69 -22.21 27.56
C LEU A 467 -7.38 -21.97 29.04
N TYR A 468 -7.85 -20.85 29.61
CA TYR A 468 -7.69 -20.55 31.03
C TYR A 468 -8.51 -21.50 31.91
N ALA A 469 -9.82 -21.57 31.70
CA ALA A 469 -10.75 -22.36 32.51
C ALA A 469 -10.40 -23.86 32.48
N HIS A 470 -10.16 -24.41 31.29
CA HIS A 470 -9.73 -25.80 31.13
C HIS A 470 -8.37 -26.04 31.80
N GLY A 471 -7.45 -25.07 31.67
CA GLY A 471 -6.11 -25.14 32.23
C GLY A 471 -6.05 -25.12 33.75
N VAL A 472 -6.97 -24.41 34.42
CA VAL A 472 -7.11 -24.43 35.89
C VAL A 472 -8.01 -25.55 36.40
N GLY A 473 -8.59 -26.35 35.50
CA GLY A 473 -9.44 -27.50 35.81
C GLY A 473 -10.92 -27.17 36.04
N ASP A 474 -11.37 -25.96 35.72
CA ASP A 474 -12.80 -25.58 35.78
C ASP A 474 -13.51 -26.02 34.50
N ARG A 475 -13.94 -27.28 34.50
CA ARG A 475 -14.62 -27.92 33.36
C ARG A 475 -16.01 -27.37 33.12
N ASP A 476 -16.68 -26.87 34.15
CA ASP A 476 -18.04 -26.33 34.02
C ASP A 476 -18.03 -25.05 33.18
N ILE A 477 -17.04 -24.18 33.41
CA ILE A 477 -16.87 -22.95 32.61
C ILE A 477 -16.34 -23.27 31.22
N ALA A 478 -15.36 -24.18 31.10
CA ALA A 478 -14.83 -24.59 29.80
C ALA A 478 -15.93 -25.18 28.90
N GLN A 479 -16.80 -26.04 29.43
CA GLN A 479 -17.92 -26.64 28.70
C GLN A 479 -18.96 -25.61 28.25
N ARG A 480 -19.19 -24.55 29.03
CA ARG A 480 -20.14 -23.46 28.68
C ARG A 480 -19.72 -22.66 27.44
N LEU A 481 -18.43 -22.65 27.11
CA LEU A 481 -17.88 -21.96 25.94
C LEU A 481 -18.00 -22.80 24.66
N LEU A 482 -18.38 -24.08 24.79
CA LEU A 482 -18.58 -25.01 23.69
C LEU A 482 -20.03 -24.99 23.20
N THR A 483 -20.26 -25.46 21.98
CA THR A 483 -21.58 -25.86 21.51
C THR A 483 -22.02 -27.17 22.18
N ASP A 484 -23.33 -27.41 22.23
CA ASP A 484 -23.92 -28.53 22.99
C ASP A 484 -23.50 -29.93 22.48
N ASP A 485 -22.98 -30.01 21.27
CA ASP A 485 -22.52 -31.22 20.59
C ASP A 485 -21.06 -31.61 20.89
N LEU A 486 -20.30 -30.74 21.57
CA LEU A 486 -18.92 -30.99 22.00
C LEU A 486 -18.84 -31.40 23.47
N ASP A 487 -18.04 -32.42 23.79
CA ASP A 487 -17.76 -32.85 25.15
C ASP A 487 -16.33 -32.47 25.56
N ILE A 488 -16.17 -31.64 26.59
CA ILE A 488 -14.87 -31.24 27.12
C ILE A 488 -13.97 -32.43 27.50
N ASN A 489 -14.55 -33.60 27.79
CA ASN A 489 -13.79 -34.80 28.12
C ASN A 489 -13.01 -35.37 26.93
N THR A 490 -13.29 -34.93 25.70
CA THR A 490 -12.54 -35.33 24.51
C THR A 490 -11.34 -34.44 24.22
N VAL A 491 -11.13 -33.37 24.99
CA VAL A 491 -10.03 -32.41 24.80
C VAL A 491 -8.85 -32.74 25.73
N VAL A 492 -7.63 -32.74 25.19
CA VAL A 492 -6.39 -32.94 25.95
C VAL A 492 -6.29 -31.95 27.13
N GLN A 493 -5.93 -32.49 28.30
CA GLN A 493 -5.70 -31.69 29.50
C GLN A 493 -4.32 -31.05 29.47
N PHE A 494 -4.26 -29.75 29.74
CA PHE A 494 -3.01 -29.00 29.87
C PHE A 494 -3.03 -28.09 31.10
N GLY A 495 -1.85 -27.64 31.54
CA GLY A 495 -1.65 -26.97 32.82
C GLY A 495 -1.77 -25.44 32.78
N GLY A 496 -2.67 -24.88 31.97
CA GLY A 496 -2.88 -23.43 31.88
C GLY A 496 -2.45 -22.78 30.55
N MET A 497 -2.87 -21.53 30.37
CA MET A 497 -2.55 -20.70 29.19
C MET A 497 -1.05 -20.48 28.99
N ASP A 498 -0.24 -20.58 30.05
CA ASP A 498 1.22 -20.43 29.98
C ASP A 498 1.89 -21.39 28.99
N ASN A 499 1.23 -22.50 28.65
CA ASN A 499 1.70 -23.48 27.68
C ASN A 499 1.58 -23.02 26.22
N PHE A 500 0.89 -21.91 25.96
CA PHE A 500 0.65 -21.39 24.63
C PHE A 500 1.45 -20.10 24.41
N LYS A 501 1.92 -19.92 23.19
CA LYS A 501 2.71 -18.77 22.76
C LYS A 501 1.82 -17.68 22.19
N ALA A 502 0.85 -18.05 21.36
CA ALA A 502 0.02 -17.09 20.64
C ALA A 502 -1.27 -17.74 20.13
N LEU A 503 -2.27 -16.91 19.84
CA LEU A 503 -3.48 -17.24 19.11
C LEU A 503 -3.42 -16.62 17.72
N TYR A 504 -3.92 -17.31 16.70
CA TYR A 504 -3.96 -16.84 15.31
C TYR A 504 -5.37 -17.03 14.75
N GLU A 505 -6.03 -15.95 14.39
CA GLU A 505 -7.26 -16.01 13.61
C GLU A 505 -6.94 -16.37 12.16
N MET A 506 -7.56 -17.44 11.67
CA MET A 506 -7.43 -17.89 10.29
C MET A 506 -8.68 -17.44 9.52
N GLY A 507 -8.47 -16.67 8.45
CA GLY A 507 -9.54 -16.27 7.54
C GLY A 507 -10.03 -17.43 6.66
N GLY A 508 -11.35 -17.55 6.49
CA GLY A 508 -12.02 -18.58 5.71
C GLY A 508 -13.55 -18.49 5.79
N SER A 509 -14.29 -19.50 5.31
CA SER A 509 -15.76 -19.58 5.36
C SER A 509 -16.33 -19.75 6.77
N SER A 510 -15.48 -20.07 7.74
CA SER A 510 -15.79 -20.21 9.17
C SER A 510 -14.69 -19.54 9.97
N LEU A 511 -15.07 -18.81 11.02
CA LEU A 511 -14.12 -18.18 11.93
C LEU A 511 -13.36 -19.28 12.68
N SER A 512 -12.03 -19.27 12.61
CA SER A 512 -11.21 -20.21 13.36
C SER A 512 -9.99 -19.56 13.99
N ILE A 513 -9.59 -20.04 15.16
CA ILE A 513 -8.45 -19.54 15.94
C ILE A 513 -7.51 -20.70 16.22
N ARG A 514 -6.22 -20.54 15.94
CA ARG A 514 -5.16 -21.50 16.28
C ARG A 514 -4.36 -21.03 17.48
N ALA A 515 -4.28 -21.85 18.52
CA ALA A 515 -3.39 -21.63 19.66
C ALA A 515 -2.07 -22.39 19.45
N ILE A 516 -0.95 -21.68 19.31
CA ILE A 516 0.38 -22.29 19.13
C ILE A 516 0.95 -22.68 20.49
N VAL A 517 1.42 -23.92 20.62
CA VAL A 517 1.96 -24.47 21.86
C VAL A 517 3.45 -24.19 21.97
N LYS A 518 3.91 -23.72 23.14
CA LYS A 518 5.34 -23.52 23.46
C LYS A 518 6.08 -24.85 23.42
N GLY A 519 7.32 -24.86 22.95
CA GLY A 519 8.12 -26.08 22.75
C GLY A 519 8.17 -27.04 23.95
N ALA A 520 8.18 -26.51 25.18
CA ALA A 520 8.20 -27.32 26.41
C ALA A 520 6.91 -28.13 26.65
N ALA A 521 5.77 -27.71 26.07
CA ALA A 521 4.46 -28.34 26.27
C ALA A 521 3.98 -29.17 25.05
N GLN A 522 4.72 -29.14 23.93
CA GLN A 522 4.32 -29.82 22.68
C GLN A 522 4.21 -31.34 22.82
N GLY A 523 4.98 -31.97 23.72
CA GLY A 523 4.91 -33.41 23.99
C GLY A 523 3.63 -33.85 24.72
N VAL A 524 2.84 -32.91 25.22
CA VAL A 524 1.58 -33.16 25.95
C VAL A 524 0.36 -32.66 25.16
N VAL A 525 0.47 -31.47 24.55
CA VAL A 525 -0.66 -30.76 23.92
C VAL A 525 -0.67 -30.86 22.39
N GLY A 526 0.44 -31.27 21.76
CA GLY A 526 0.61 -31.16 20.31
C GLY A 526 1.27 -29.83 19.90
N GLN A 527 1.42 -29.60 18.60
CA GLN A 527 2.10 -28.39 18.10
C GLN A 527 1.19 -27.15 18.18
N GLN A 528 -0.11 -27.34 18.04
CA GLN A 528 -1.12 -26.30 18.06
C GLN A 528 -2.49 -26.90 18.44
N LEU A 529 -3.41 -26.07 18.91
CA LEU A 529 -4.84 -26.41 18.98
C LEU A 529 -5.60 -25.50 18.03
N SER A 530 -6.55 -26.03 17.25
CA SER A 530 -7.39 -25.25 16.35
C SER A 530 -8.83 -25.23 16.85
N PHE A 531 -9.39 -24.04 16.99
CA PHE A 531 -10.74 -23.78 17.48
C PHE A 531 -11.58 -23.25 16.33
N GLU A 532 -12.68 -23.93 15.99
CA GLU A 532 -13.69 -23.36 15.10
C GLU A 532 -14.75 -22.66 15.93
N LEU A 533 -15.16 -21.46 15.52
CA LEU A 533 -16.17 -20.67 16.20
C LEU A 533 -17.40 -20.47 15.30
N THR A 534 -18.57 -20.74 15.87
CA THR A 534 -19.85 -20.54 15.18
C THR A 534 -20.64 -19.44 15.86
N PRO A 535 -21.27 -18.51 15.12
CA PRO A 535 -22.17 -17.53 15.69
C PRO A 535 -23.47 -18.21 16.14
N VAL A 536 -23.89 -17.92 17.36
CA VAL A 536 -25.17 -18.29 17.97
C VAL A 536 -26.01 -17.02 18.05
N VAL A 537 -27.20 -17.06 17.46
CA VAL A 537 -28.15 -15.94 17.47
C VAL A 537 -29.06 -16.09 18.68
N THR A 538 -29.07 -15.11 19.58
CA THR A 538 -29.99 -15.08 20.72
C THR A 538 -31.42 -14.78 20.26
N GLU A 539 -32.42 -15.02 21.13
CA GLU A 539 -33.83 -14.67 20.85
C GLU A 539 -34.04 -13.18 20.54
N ASN A 540 -33.09 -12.32 20.92
CA ASN A 540 -33.10 -10.88 20.68
C ASN A 540 -32.37 -10.48 19.39
N GLY A 541 -31.80 -11.43 18.64
CA GLY A 541 -31.07 -11.18 17.40
C GLY A 541 -29.59 -10.78 17.59
N GLU A 542 -29.06 -10.83 18.82
CA GLU A 542 -27.64 -10.58 19.08
C GLU A 542 -26.81 -11.83 18.71
N GLN A 543 -25.69 -11.62 18.03
CA GLN A 543 -24.77 -12.68 17.64
C GLN A 543 -23.62 -12.78 18.64
N HIS A 544 -23.45 -13.96 19.24
CA HIS A 544 -22.30 -14.30 20.07
C HIS A 544 -21.61 -15.55 19.53
N TYR A 545 -20.34 -15.80 19.88
CA TYR A 545 -19.61 -16.95 19.37
C TYR A 545 -19.50 -18.07 20.40
N ARG A 546 -19.53 -19.32 19.94
CA ARG A 546 -19.17 -20.51 20.72
C ARG A 546 -18.20 -21.38 19.95
N ILE A 547 -17.38 -22.14 20.67
CA ILE A 547 -16.44 -23.10 20.08
C ILE A 547 -17.24 -24.31 19.61
N SER A 548 -17.22 -24.56 18.30
CA SER A 548 -17.96 -25.64 17.63
C SER A 548 -17.09 -26.82 17.21
N ALA A 549 -15.77 -26.66 17.17
CA ALA A 549 -14.83 -27.76 17.04
C ALA A 549 -13.49 -27.41 17.71
N ILE A 550 -12.81 -28.43 18.24
CA ILE A 550 -11.43 -28.34 18.73
C ILE A 550 -10.64 -29.47 18.07
N ASN A 551 -9.60 -29.11 17.32
CA ASN A 551 -8.70 -30.05 16.64
C ASN A 551 -7.29 -29.93 17.22
N GLU A 552 -6.68 -31.06 17.55
CA GLU A 552 -5.34 -31.18 18.16
C GLU A 552 -4.23 -31.44 17.15
#